data_AF-A0A6A7A4B8-F1
#
_entry.id   AF-A0A6A7A4B8-F1
#
_cell.length_a   1.000
_cell.length_b   1.000
_cell.length_c   1.000
_cell.angle_alpha   90.00
_cell.angle_beta   90.00
_cell.angle_gamma   90.00
#
_symmetry.space_group_name_H-M   'P 1'
#
loop_
_entity.id
_entity.type
_entity.pdbx_description
1 polymer ?
#
loop_
_entity_poly.entity_id
_entity_poly.type
_entity_poly.pdbx_seq_one_letter_code
_entity_poly.pdbx_strand_id
1 'polypeptide(L)'
;MTNLTHSVRICISKGISFDAPSMLTVRVGKGPKPKEFIVHESFLTSHSEFFRRAMNGKWAETESRIVKLPKDNPRTFAVYLNFIYTGRLTTMRKTQEELSAVDCDTFIRHIESEYQEIFELYVLAEKLQDVSAKDAALTAAIDVTQMESSDGKWRIPSFDTCNNVYEGTPEGSPARRLITDMCSGLPMAGIVLYIRAKSVHKDFVNDLTTALDKTRPVKRGHGGNVAVRNGVKAYLEEA
;
A
#
# COMPACT_ATOMS: atom_id res chain seq x y z
N MET A 1 4.42 32.84 6.50
CA MET A 1 3.27 33.20 7.35
C MET A 1 3.08 32.08 8.36
N THR A 2 2.94 32.47 9.62
CA THR A 2 3.13 31.72 10.87
C THR A 2 2.41 30.37 10.95
N ASN A 3 3.16 29.26 10.93
CA ASN A 3 2.70 28.01 11.53
C ASN A 3 2.72 28.21 13.05
N LEU A 4 1.53 28.48 13.62
CA LEU A 4 1.32 28.47 15.05
C LEU A 4 1.68 27.07 15.57
N THR A 5 2.84 27.00 16.21
CA THR A 5 3.31 25.85 16.98
C THR A 5 2.22 25.43 17.95
N HIS A 6 1.67 24.23 17.78
CA HIS A 6 0.85 23.61 18.81
C HIS A 6 1.61 23.69 20.15
N SER A 7 0.93 24.18 21.20
CA SER A 7 1.52 24.28 22.55
C SER A 7 2.08 22.92 22.96
N VAL A 8 3.35 22.88 23.32
CA VAL A 8 4.02 21.68 23.87
C VAL A 8 3.43 21.23 25.20
N ARG A 9 2.62 22.07 25.85
CA ARG A 9 1.91 21.78 27.10
C ARG A 9 0.48 21.37 26.81
N ILE A 10 0.09 20.20 27.31
CA ILE A 10 -1.28 19.68 27.27
C ILE A 10 -1.83 19.54 28.69
N CYS A 11 -3.16 19.53 28.83
CA CYS A 11 -3.81 19.22 30.11
C CYS A 11 -3.43 17.80 30.56
N ILE A 12 -3.26 17.58 31.86
CA ILE A 12 -2.96 16.25 32.42
C ILE A 12 -4.00 15.21 31.98
N SER A 13 -5.28 15.60 31.89
CA SER A 13 -6.37 14.73 31.43
C SER A 13 -6.28 14.31 29.96
N LYS A 14 -5.42 14.96 29.17
CA LYS A 14 -5.12 14.62 27.77
C LYS A 14 -3.77 13.90 27.63
N GLY A 15 -3.02 13.73 28.72
CA GLY A 15 -1.79 12.96 28.75
C GLY A 15 -2.06 11.47 28.58
N ILE A 16 -1.06 10.73 28.10
CA ILE A 16 -1.12 9.28 28.01
C ILE A 16 -0.96 8.69 29.42
N SER A 17 -1.90 7.84 29.85
CA SER A 17 -1.71 7.00 31.05
C SER A 17 -0.83 5.80 30.70
N PHE A 18 0.03 5.42 31.63
CA PHE A 18 0.94 4.27 31.52
C PHE A 18 0.63 3.17 32.55
N ASP A 19 -0.53 3.23 33.22
CA ASP A 19 -0.92 2.24 34.23
C ASP A 19 -1.23 0.89 33.58
N ALA A 20 -1.06 -0.23 34.29
CA ALA A 20 -1.37 -1.58 33.76
C ALA A 20 -2.77 -1.73 33.11
N PRO A 21 -3.88 -1.15 33.64
CA PRO A 21 -5.18 -1.18 32.97
C PRO A 21 -5.22 -0.44 31.62
N SER A 22 -4.15 0.25 31.19
CA SER A 22 -3.99 0.89 29.87
C SER A 22 -3.40 -0.02 28.78
N MET A 23 -3.02 -1.27 29.12
CA MET A 23 -2.49 -2.24 28.15
C MET A 23 -3.62 -3.04 27.48
N LEU A 24 -3.51 -3.19 26.15
CA LEU A 24 -4.37 -4.01 25.31
C LEU A 24 -3.56 -5.17 24.70
N THR A 25 -4.13 -6.37 24.70
CA THR A 25 -3.55 -7.52 24.01
C THR A 25 -4.17 -7.68 22.62
N VAL A 26 -3.36 -7.62 21.57
CA VAL A 26 -3.80 -7.87 20.20
C VAL A 26 -3.26 -9.22 19.72
N ARG A 27 -4.16 -10.14 19.37
CA ARG A 27 -3.84 -11.48 18.84
C ARG A 27 -3.91 -11.48 17.33
N VAL A 28 -2.78 -11.68 16.66
CA VAL A 28 -2.67 -11.58 15.20
C VAL A 28 -2.27 -12.93 14.60
N GLY A 29 -2.88 -13.28 13.47
CA GLY A 29 -2.56 -14.47 12.68
C GLY A 29 -3.55 -15.62 12.82
N LYS A 30 -3.49 -16.54 11.84
CA LYS A 30 -4.34 -17.74 11.76
C LYS A 30 -3.76 -18.88 12.59
N GLY A 31 -4.64 -19.78 13.02
CA GLY A 31 -4.25 -21.07 13.60
C GLY A 31 -4.18 -21.09 15.14
N PRO A 32 -3.67 -22.20 15.71
CA PRO A 32 -3.75 -22.46 17.15
C PRO A 32 -2.80 -21.60 18.01
N LYS A 33 -1.84 -20.89 17.39
CA LYS A 33 -0.84 -20.07 18.07
C LYS A 33 -0.73 -18.69 17.41
N PRO A 34 -1.74 -17.81 17.55
CA PRO A 34 -1.62 -16.43 17.10
C PRO A 34 -0.52 -15.72 17.88
N LYS A 35 0.15 -14.75 17.25
CA LYS A 35 1.13 -13.90 17.94
C LYS A 35 0.40 -12.87 18.79
N GLU A 36 0.79 -12.74 20.04
CA GLU A 36 0.25 -11.73 20.95
C GLU A 36 1.15 -10.49 20.97
N PHE A 37 0.53 -9.32 20.91
CA PHE A 37 1.18 -8.02 21.06
C PHE A 37 0.52 -7.32 22.25
N ILE A 38 1.32 -6.92 23.23
CA ILE A 38 0.83 -6.12 24.37
C ILE A 38 1.17 -4.67 24.07
N VAL A 39 0.15 -3.83 23.94
CA VAL A 39 0.25 -2.48 23.37
C VAL A 39 -0.46 -1.48 24.27
N HIS A 40 0.05 -0.26 24.38
CA HIS A 40 -0.69 0.81 25.06
C HIS A 40 -1.93 1.18 24.24
N GLU A 41 -3.11 1.07 24.86
CA GLU A 41 -4.39 1.36 24.20
C GLU A 41 -4.43 2.76 23.60
N SER A 42 -3.84 3.73 24.28
CA SER A 42 -3.81 5.13 23.83
C SER A 42 -3.17 5.29 22.45
N PHE A 43 -2.12 4.50 22.13
CA PHE A 43 -1.48 4.54 20.82
C PHE A 43 -2.37 3.96 19.73
N LEU A 44 -3.11 2.88 20.03
CA LEU A 44 -4.03 2.29 19.07
C LEU A 44 -5.27 3.18 18.86
N THR A 45 -5.90 3.65 19.93
CA THR A 45 -7.17 4.39 19.88
C THR A 45 -7.03 5.83 19.37
N SER A 46 -5.85 6.45 19.54
CA SER A 46 -5.57 7.78 18.99
C SER A 46 -5.35 7.76 17.47
N HIS A 47 -4.82 6.66 16.94
CA HIS A 47 -4.55 6.50 15.51
C HIS A 47 -5.67 5.79 14.74
N SER A 48 -6.31 4.79 15.34
CA SER A 48 -7.27 3.90 14.67
C SER A 48 -8.69 4.08 15.20
N GLU A 49 -9.61 4.45 14.32
CA GLU A 49 -11.05 4.50 14.63
C GLU A 49 -11.60 3.10 14.97
N PHE A 50 -11.08 2.04 14.33
CA PHE A 50 -11.42 0.65 14.66
C PHE A 50 -11.15 0.34 16.14
N PHE A 51 -9.92 0.60 16.61
CA PHE A 51 -9.57 0.35 18.01
C PHE A 51 -10.31 1.29 18.96
N ARG A 52 -10.52 2.56 18.58
CA ARG A 52 -11.30 3.51 19.37
C ARG A 52 -12.73 3.01 19.62
N ARG A 53 -13.37 2.43 18.60
CA ARG A 53 -14.72 1.85 18.71
C ARG A 53 -14.71 0.56 19.51
N ALA A 54 -13.72 -0.32 19.27
CA ALA A 54 -13.58 -1.57 20.02
C ALA A 54 -13.41 -1.34 21.53
N MET A 55 -12.80 -0.23 21.93
CA MET A 55 -12.52 0.08 23.34
C MET A 55 -13.53 0.97 24.04
N ASN A 56 -14.31 1.78 23.31
CA ASN A 56 -15.35 2.65 23.90
C ASN A 56 -16.76 2.03 23.87
N GLY A 57 -16.89 0.78 23.42
CA GLY A 57 -18.17 0.07 23.33
C GLY A 57 -18.51 -0.77 24.57
N LYS A 58 -19.68 -1.42 24.53
CA LYS A 58 -20.04 -2.52 25.46
C LYS A 58 -19.62 -3.88 24.89
N TRP A 59 -18.45 -3.94 24.27
CA TRP A 59 -18.03 -5.11 23.51
C TRP A 59 -17.22 -6.06 24.41
N ALA A 60 -17.21 -7.35 24.10
CA ALA A 60 -16.48 -8.35 24.90
C ALA A 60 -14.98 -8.05 24.96
N GLU A 61 -14.45 -7.36 23.95
CA GLU A 61 -13.09 -6.86 23.87
C GLU A 61 -12.77 -5.81 24.94
N THR A 62 -13.75 -5.00 25.34
CA THR A 62 -13.59 -4.00 26.40
C THR A 62 -13.41 -4.67 27.77
N GLU A 63 -14.20 -5.70 28.06
CA GLU A 63 -14.11 -6.46 29.31
C GLU A 63 -12.86 -7.36 29.34
N SER A 64 -12.55 -8.04 28.24
CA SER A 64 -11.42 -8.97 28.15
C SER A 64 -10.08 -8.31 27.85
N ARG A 65 -10.07 -7.04 27.41
CA ARG A 65 -8.89 -6.29 26.93
C ARG A 65 -8.10 -7.05 25.85
N ILE A 66 -8.79 -7.83 25.03
CA ILE A 66 -8.20 -8.64 23.95
C ILE A 66 -8.90 -8.34 22.62
N VAL A 67 -8.14 -7.91 21.62
CA VAL A 67 -8.62 -7.77 20.23
C VAL A 67 -8.00 -8.84 19.35
N LYS A 68 -8.80 -9.46 18.47
CA LYS A 68 -8.35 -10.54 17.59
C LYS A 68 -8.33 -10.10 16.13
N LEU A 69 -7.20 -10.33 15.47
CA LEU A 69 -6.93 -10.06 14.06
C LEU A 69 -6.51 -11.37 13.36
N PRO A 70 -7.44 -12.34 13.21
CA PRO A 70 -7.08 -13.70 12.85
C PRO A 70 -6.67 -13.87 11.38
N LYS A 71 -7.04 -12.94 10.50
CA LYS A 71 -6.72 -13.02 9.05
C LYS A 71 -5.47 -12.22 8.68
N ASP A 72 -4.90 -11.48 9.63
CA ASP A 72 -3.86 -10.50 9.38
C ASP A 72 -2.48 -11.09 9.68
N ASN A 73 -1.46 -10.53 9.04
CA ASN A 73 -0.07 -10.99 9.19
C ASN A 73 0.57 -10.32 10.43
N PRO A 74 1.12 -11.10 11.39
CA PRO A 74 1.81 -10.54 12.55
C PRO A 74 2.97 -9.61 12.22
N ARG A 75 3.66 -9.83 11.08
CA ARG A 75 4.76 -8.97 10.64
C ARG A 75 4.24 -7.59 10.22
N THR A 76 3.18 -7.55 9.42
CA THR A 76 2.52 -6.29 9.01
C THR A 76 2.01 -5.52 10.22
N PHE A 77 1.42 -6.21 11.20
CA PHE A 77 1.00 -5.57 12.45
C PHE A 77 2.20 -5.03 13.26
N ALA A 78 3.35 -5.71 13.26
CA ALA A 78 4.55 -5.18 13.92
C ALA A 78 5.07 -3.90 13.24
N VAL A 79 5.03 -3.81 11.91
CA VAL A 79 5.35 -2.57 11.17
C VAL A 79 4.37 -1.46 11.52
N TYR A 80 3.06 -1.77 11.59
CA TYR A 80 2.04 -0.84 12.05
C TYR A 80 2.32 -0.31 13.46
N LEU A 81 2.71 -1.19 14.40
CA LEU A 81 3.08 -0.77 15.74
C LEU A 81 4.33 0.13 15.76
N ASN A 82 5.36 -0.20 14.98
CA ASN A 82 6.52 0.69 14.86
C ASN A 82 6.10 2.08 14.37
N PHE A 83 5.19 2.15 13.40
CA PHE A 83 4.68 3.43 12.91
C PHE A 83 3.97 4.24 13.99
N ILE A 84 2.98 3.67 14.69
CA ILE A 84 2.21 4.46 15.67
C ILE A 84 3.06 4.87 16.89
N TYR A 85 4.10 4.10 17.22
CA TYR A 85 5.00 4.46 18.33
C TYR A 85 6.07 5.47 17.94
N THR A 86 6.58 5.43 16.70
CA THR A 86 7.78 6.17 16.31
C THR A 86 7.57 7.19 15.18
N GLY A 87 6.42 7.14 14.52
CA GLY A 87 6.12 7.86 13.28
C GLY A 87 6.89 7.33 12.07
N ARG A 88 7.53 6.16 12.14
CA ARG A 88 8.40 5.62 11.07
C ARG A 88 8.01 4.21 10.66
N LEU A 89 8.04 3.95 9.35
CA LEU A 89 7.86 2.60 8.81
C LEU A 89 9.19 1.84 8.79
N THR A 90 9.17 0.59 9.25
CA THR A 90 10.34 -0.30 9.24
C THR A 90 10.28 -1.28 8.08
N THR A 91 10.11 -0.78 6.85
CA THR A 91 10.00 -1.56 5.61
C THR A 91 11.30 -1.59 4.80
N MET A 92 12.15 -0.59 4.99
CA MET A 92 13.44 -0.46 4.31
C MET A 92 14.44 -1.49 4.84
N ARG A 93 14.93 -2.37 3.97
CA ARG A 93 15.85 -3.46 4.34
C ARG A 93 17.29 -3.17 3.95
N LYS A 94 17.52 -2.32 2.95
CA LYS A 94 18.83 -1.88 2.49
C LYS A 94 18.79 -0.40 2.15
N THR A 95 19.92 0.25 2.35
CA THR A 95 20.18 1.62 1.89
C THR A 95 20.34 1.68 0.38
N GLN A 96 20.13 2.87 -0.20
CA GLN A 96 20.36 3.10 -1.64
C GLN A 96 21.81 2.76 -2.00
N GLU A 97 22.76 3.07 -1.11
CA GLU A 97 24.17 2.73 -1.25
C GLU A 97 24.37 1.22 -1.31
N GLU A 98 23.75 0.45 -0.41
CA GLU A 98 23.79 -1.02 -0.44
C GLU A 98 23.12 -1.60 -1.68
N LEU A 99 22.03 -1.00 -2.16
CA LEU A 99 21.29 -1.43 -3.34
C LEU A 99 22.03 -1.12 -4.65
N SER A 100 22.83 -0.06 -4.68
CA SER A 100 23.66 0.27 -5.85
C SER A 100 24.75 -0.78 -6.14
N ALA A 101 25.10 -1.58 -5.13
CA ALA A 101 26.14 -2.59 -5.21
C ALA A 101 25.61 -4.01 -5.53
N VAL A 102 24.30 -4.21 -5.62
CA VAL A 102 23.71 -5.52 -5.93
C VAL A 102 23.38 -5.66 -7.42
N ASP A 103 23.25 -6.90 -7.88
CA ASP A 103 22.77 -7.18 -9.23
C ASP A 103 21.28 -6.82 -9.41
N CYS A 104 20.84 -6.68 -10.67
CA CYS A 104 19.48 -6.27 -11.00
C CYS A 104 18.39 -7.19 -10.45
N ASP A 105 18.65 -8.51 -10.37
CA ASP A 105 17.68 -9.50 -9.90
C ASP A 105 17.52 -9.42 -8.37
N THR A 106 18.61 -9.23 -7.65
CA THR A 106 18.59 -8.92 -6.21
C THR A 106 17.89 -7.59 -5.92
N PHE A 107 18.14 -6.55 -6.73
CA PHE A 107 17.44 -5.28 -6.62
C PHE A 107 15.92 -5.45 -6.81
N ILE A 108 15.50 -6.17 -7.85
CA ILE A 108 14.07 -6.42 -8.14
C ILE A 108 13.38 -7.10 -6.95
N ARG A 109 13.96 -8.19 -6.42
CA ARG A 109 13.40 -8.89 -5.25
C ARG A 109 13.28 -7.99 -4.03
N HIS A 110 14.23 -7.08 -3.85
CA HIS A 110 14.22 -6.15 -2.73
C HIS A 110 13.04 -5.19 -2.82
N ILE A 111 12.91 -4.51 -3.97
CA ILE A 111 11.83 -3.56 -4.21
C ILE A 111 10.47 -4.25 -4.16
N GLU A 112 10.36 -5.48 -4.68
CA GLU A 112 9.14 -6.27 -4.56
C GLU A 112 8.77 -6.55 -3.09
N SER A 113 9.74 -6.93 -2.26
CA SER A 113 9.50 -7.14 -0.83
C SER A 113 9.08 -5.85 -0.12
N GLU A 114 9.66 -4.70 -0.47
CA GLU A 114 9.27 -3.41 0.12
C GLU A 114 7.85 -3.02 -0.27
N TYR A 115 7.50 -3.10 -1.56
CA TYR A 115 6.14 -2.85 -2.03
C TYR A 115 5.14 -3.79 -1.36
N GLN A 116 5.44 -5.08 -1.25
CA GLN A 116 4.56 -6.03 -0.59
C GLN A 116 4.28 -5.61 0.86
N GLU A 117 5.32 -5.28 1.64
CA GLU A 117 5.16 -4.86 3.04
C GLU A 117 4.37 -3.56 3.19
N ILE A 118 4.67 -2.57 2.34
CA ILE A 118 4.03 -1.26 2.34
C ILE A 118 2.54 -1.38 2.00
N PHE A 119 2.19 -2.15 0.97
CA PHE A 119 0.79 -2.29 0.56
C PHE A 119 0.01 -3.26 1.45
N GLU A 120 0.63 -4.28 2.04
CA GLU A 120 0.03 -5.06 3.13
C GLU A 120 -0.29 -4.15 4.33
N LEU A 121 0.62 -3.23 4.68
CA LEU A 121 0.38 -2.23 5.73
C LEU A 121 -0.78 -1.30 5.35
N TYR A 122 -0.84 -0.83 4.10
CA TYR A 122 -1.95 0.00 3.63
C TYR A 122 -3.30 -0.72 3.79
N VAL A 123 -3.39 -1.97 3.36
CA VAL A 123 -4.62 -2.79 3.48
C VAL A 123 -5.00 -3.00 4.95
N LEU A 124 -4.02 -3.28 5.81
CA LEU A 124 -4.24 -3.36 7.26
C LEU A 124 -4.75 -2.02 7.81
N ALA A 125 -4.13 -0.90 7.44
CA ALA A 125 -4.52 0.44 7.88
C ALA A 125 -5.92 0.84 7.38
N GLU A 126 -6.32 0.41 6.17
CA GLU A 126 -7.68 0.56 5.65
C GLU A 126 -8.68 -0.17 6.54
N LYS A 127 -8.41 -1.43 6.88
CA LYS A 127 -9.23 -2.21 7.82
C LYS A 127 -9.28 -1.59 9.22
N LEU A 128 -8.15 -1.08 9.72
CA LEU A 128 -8.05 -0.43 11.02
C LEU A 128 -8.58 1.02 11.00
N GLN A 129 -8.98 1.54 9.84
CA GLN A 129 -9.46 2.92 9.68
C GLN A 129 -8.46 3.95 10.21
N ASP A 130 -7.18 3.75 9.92
CA ASP A 130 -6.09 4.64 10.31
C ASP A 130 -5.59 5.42 9.09
N VAL A 131 -6.04 6.68 8.97
CA VAL A 131 -5.68 7.55 7.86
C VAL A 131 -4.18 7.87 7.85
N SER A 132 -3.59 8.09 9.04
CA SER A 132 -2.17 8.43 9.16
C SER A 132 -1.26 7.31 8.66
N ALA A 133 -1.59 6.06 8.98
CA ALA A 133 -0.84 4.90 8.52
C ALA A 133 -1.04 4.63 7.02
N LYS A 134 -2.25 4.89 6.49
CA LYS A 134 -2.50 4.84 5.03
C LYS A 134 -1.63 5.86 4.29
N ASP A 135 -1.62 7.11 4.74
CA ASP A 135 -0.84 8.17 4.11
C ASP A 135 0.68 7.91 4.21
N ALA A 136 1.14 7.38 5.34
CA ALA A 136 2.54 6.97 5.52
C ALA A 136 2.92 5.84 4.55
N ALA A 137 2.05 4.85 4.37
CA ALA A 137 2.28 3.77 3.41
C ALA A 137 2.35 4.28 1.96
N LEU A 138 1.46 5.19 1.56
CA LEU A 138 1.52 5.79 0.21
C LEU A 138 2.77 6.63 0.01
N THR A 139 3.19 7.37 1.03
CA THR A 139 4.44 8.16 1.00
C THR A 139 5.63 7.24 0.79
N ALA A 140 5.73 6.17 1.59
CA ALA A 140 6.80 5.18 1.45
C ALA A 140 6.78 4.48 0.08
N ALA A 141 5.59 4.17 -0.47
CA ALA A 141 5.49 3.60 -1.80
C ALA A 141 6.04 4.55 -2.88
N ILE A 142 5.83 5.86 -2.74
CA ILE A 142 6.42 6.86 -3.63
C ILE A 142 7.93 6.92 -3.43
N ASP A 143 8.43 6.89 -2.20
CA ASP A 143 9.88 6.89 -1.93
C ASP A 143 10.57 5.68 -2.60
N VAL A 144 9.94 4.51 -2.59
CA VAL A 144 10.43 3.31 -3.29
C VAL A 144 10.53 3.52 -4.81
N THR A 145 9.63 4.32 -5.42
CA THR A 145 9.73 4.63 -6.87
C THR A 145 10.97 5.44 -7.23
N GLN A 146 11.53 6.18 -6.28
CA GLN A 146 12.72 7.01 -6.47
C GLN A 146 14.02 6.19 -6.32
N MET A 147 13.95 4.92 -5.92
CA MET A 147 15.11 4.05 -5.82
C MET A 147 15.60 3.66 -7.23
N GLU A 148 16.84 4.00 -7.53
CA GLU A 148 17.45 3.72 -8.82
C GLU A 148 18.17 2.37 -8.81
N SER A 149 17.86 1.54 -9.81
CA SER A 149 18.67 0.36 -10.15
C SER A 149 19.84 0.77 -11.04
N SER A 150 20.86 -0.09 -11.14
CA SER A 150 21.98 0.11 -12.07
C SER A 150 21.55 0.21 -13.54
N ASP A 151 20.35 -0.27 -13.90
CA ASP A 151 19.77 -0.15 -15.24
C ASP A 151 18.98 1.16 -15.48
N GLY A 152 18.93 2.07 -14.49
CA GLY A 152 18.25 3.36 -14.58
C GLY A 152 16.72 3.26 -14.67
N LYS A 153 16.16 2.08 -14.43
CA LYS A 153 14.70 1.89 -14.45
C LYS A 153 14.18 1.86 -13.02
N TRP A 154 13.03 2.50 -12.82
CA TRP A 154 12.21 2.34 -11.62
C TRP A 154 11.46 1.00 -11.67
N ARG A 155 10.88 0.58 -10.55
CA ARG A 155 10.12 -0.67 -10.43
C ARG A 155 8.71 -0.36 -9.90
N ILE A 156 7.76 -1.21 -10.29
CA ILE A 156 6.37 -1.14 -9.81
C ILE A 156 6.03 -2.34 -8.93
N PRO A 157 4.95 -2.26 -8.14
CA PRO A 157 4.45 -3.41 -7.39
C PRO A 157 4.14 -4.62 -8.28
N SER A 158 4.32 -5.82 -7.74
CA SER A 158 3.97 -7.06 -8.42
C SER A 158 2.44 -7.26 -8.51
N PHE A 159 2.00 -8.20 -9.34
CA PHE A 159 0.57 -8.55 -9.48
C PHE A 159 -0.06 -8.96 -8.17
N ASP A 160 0.65 -9.78 -7.40
CA ASP A 160 0.14 -10.33 -6.16
C ASP A 160 -0.09 -9.17 -5.18
N THR A 161 0.82 -8.19 -5.17
CA THR A 161 0.67 -6.94 -4.41
C THR A 161 -0.53 -6.13 -4.90
N CYS A 162 -0.70 -5.94 -6.21
CA CYS A 162 -1.84 -5.22 -6.77
C CYS A 162 -3.16 -5.90 -6.43
N ASN A 163 -3.26 -7.22 -6.62
CA ASN A 163 -4.46 -7.99 -6.28
C ASN A 163 -4.80 -7.87 -4.80
N ASN A 164 -3.80 -8.00 -3.91
CA ASN A 164 -4.01 -7.81 -2.47
C ASN A 164 -4.58 -6.43 -2.15
N VAL A 165 -4.11 -5.37 -2.80
CA VAL A 165 -4.67 -4.01 -2.63
C VAL A 165 -6.11 -3.93 -3.09
N TYR A 166 -6.44 -4.51 -4.25
CA TYR A 166 -7.80 -4.47 -4.78
C TYR A 166 -8.78 -5.31 -3.96
N GLU A 167 -8.35 -6.48 -3.46
CA GLU A 167 -9.15 -7.31 -2.55
C GLU A 167 -9.33 -6.66 -1.17
N GLY A 168 -8.32 -5.91 -0.71
CA GLY A 168 -8.25 -5.34 0.63
C GLY A 168 -8.77 -3.91 0.78
N THR A 169 -9.14 -3.24 -0.31
CA THR A 169 -9.55 -1.82 -0.27
C THR A 169 -10.85 -1.58 -1.05
N PRO A 170 -11.64 -0.56 -0.71
CA PRO A 170 -12.85 -0.23 -1.47
C PRO A 170 -12.55 0.45 -2.81
N GLU A 171 -13.56 0.54 -3.67
CA GLU A 171 -13.54 1.39 -4.87
C GLU A 171 -13.20 2.84 -4.50
N GLY A 172 -12.41 3.51 -5.35
CA GLY A 172 -11.96 4.88 -5.09
C GLY A 172 -10.83 5.00 -4.06
N SER A 173 -10.29 3.88 -3.56
CA SER A 173 -9.11 3.89 -2.68
C SER A 173 -7.92 4.62 -3.31
N PRO A 174 -7.26 5.54 -2.57
CA PRO A 174 -6.02 6.18 -3.03
C PRO A 174 -4.91 5.21 -3.45
N ALA A 175 -4.76 4.06 -2.77
CA ALA A 175 -3.76 3.06 -3.15
C ALA A 175 -4.02 2.45 -4.54
N ARG A 176 -5.30 2.21 -4.89
CA ARG A 176 -5.66 1.72 -6.23
C ARG A 176 -5.24 2.72 -7.29
N ARG A 177 -5.51 4.02 -7.08
CA ARG A 177 -5.09 5.11 -7.99
C ARG A 177 -3.58 5.20 -8.12
N LEU A 178 -2.84 5.18 -7.01
CA LEU A 178 -1.37 5.24 -7.03
C LEU A 178 -0.78 4.10 -7.86
N ILE A 179 -1.27 2.88 -7.65
CA ILE A 179 -0.84 1.70 -8.40
C ILE A 179 -1.13 1.84 -9.90
N THR A 180 -2.31 2.32 -10.29
CA THR A 180 -2.62 2.50 -11.71
C THR A 180 -1.82 3.61 -12.36
N ASP A 181 -1.53 4.69 -11.63
CA ASP A 181 -0.67 5.77 -12.11
C ASP A 181 0.75 5.26 -12.34
N MET A 182 1.31 4.51 -11.39
CA MET A 182 2.60 3.82 -11.54
C MET A 182 2.60 2.90 -12.78
N CYS A 183 1.58 2.04 -12.95
CA CYS A 183 1.52 1.13 -14.11
C CYS A 183 1.36 1.87 -15.44
N SER A 184 0.61 2.97 -15.48
CA SER A 184 0.35 3.75 -16.72
C SER A 184 1.61 4.39 -17.31
N GLY A 185 2.64 4.60 -16.48
CA GLY A 185 3.96 5.08 -16.89
C GLY A 185 4.81 4.05 -17.66
N LEU A 186 4.45 2.76 -17.64
CA LEU A 186 5.21 1.71 -18.33
C LEU A 186 4.97 1.70 -19.85
N PRO A 187 5.93 1.28 -20.69
CA PRO A 187 5.68 1.05 -22.12
C PRO A 187 4.50 0.09 -22.36
N MET A 188 3.74 0.26 -23.45
CA MET A 188 2.55 -0.59 -23.72
C MET A 188 2.88 -2.09 -23.71
N ALA A 189 4.02 -2.48 -24.30
CA ALA A 189 4.48 -3.86 -24.27
C ALA A 189 4.70 -4.37 -22.83
N GLY A 190 5.26 -3.52 -21.95
CA GLY A 190 5.42 -3.82 -20.53
C GLY A 190 4.08 -4.00 -19.82
N ILE A 191 3.10 -3.14 -20.09
CA ILE A 191 1.74 -3.26 -19.52
C ILE A 191 1.05 -4.55 -19.97
N VAL A 192 1.16 -4.89 -21.26
CA VAL A 192 0.55 -6.12 -21.79
C VAL A 192 1.21 -7.36 -21.22
N LEU A 193 2.54 -7.39 -21.17
CA LEU A 193 3.27 -8.47 -20.48
C LEU A 193 2.88 -8.54 -19.01
N TYR A 194 2.65 -7.38 -18.40
CA TYR A 194 2.24 -7.31 -17.02
C TYR A 194 0.90 -8.04 -16.88
N ILE A 195 -0.16 -7.53 -17.50
CA ILE A 195 -1.51 -8.08 -17.40
C ILE A 195 -1.61 -9.57 -17.80
N ARG A 196 -0.79 -10.03 -18.75
CA ARG A 196 -0.82 -11.43 -19.24
C ARG A 196 -0.12 -12.43 -18.35
N ALA A 197 0.77 -12.00 -17.46
CA ALA A 197 1.61 -12.92 -16.69
C ALA A 197 0.83 -13.72 -15.63
N LYS A 198 -0.29 -13.20 -15.11
CA LYS A 198 -1.12 -13.82 -14.05
C LYS A 198 -2.58 -13.36 -14.11
N SER A 199 -3.45 -13.98 -13.30
CA SER A 199 -4.82 -13.49 -13.06
C SER A 199 -4.79 -12.17 -12.32
N VAL A 200 -5.15 -11.07 -13.00
CA VAL A 200 -5.23 -9.73 -12.41
C VAL A 200 -6.66 -9.41 -12.01
N HIS A 201 -6.83 -8.67 -10.91
CA HIS A 201 -8.15 -8.22 -10.45
C HIS A 201 -8.88 -7.43 -11.55
N LYS A 202 -10.18 -7.71 -11.75
CA LYS A 202 -10.96 -7.09 -12.85
C LYS A 202 -11.03 -5.57 -12.72
N ASP A 203 -11.28 -5.06 -11.52
CA ASP A 203 -11.32 -3.63 -11.26
C ASP A 203 -9.96 -2.96 -11.53
N PHE A 204 -8.84 -3.65 -11.30
CA PHE A 204 -7.52 -3.10 -11.65
C PHE A 204 -7.39 -2.90 -13.16
N VAL A 205 -7.88 -3.83 -13.97
CA VAL A 205 -7.87 -3.69 -15.43
C VAL A 205 -8.73 -2.49 -15.87
N ASN A 206 -9.89 -2.30 -15.23
CA ASN A 206 -10.77 -1.15 -15.51
C ASN A 206 -10.14 0.19 -15.12
N ASP A 207 -9.57 0.26 -13.91
CA ASP A 207 -8.92 1.48 -13.39
C ASP A 207 -7.66 1.81 -14.21
N LEU A 208 -6.86 0.79 -14.59
CA LEU A 208 -5.68 0.96 -15.44
C LEU A 208 -6.06 1.41 -16.85
N THR A 209 -7.14 0.88 -17.44
CA THR A 209 -7.64 1.34 -18.73
C THR A 209 -8.01 2.82 -18.68
N THR A 210 -8.72 3.22 -17.62
CA THR A 210 -9.07 4.63 -17.38
C THR A 210 -7.84 5.51 -17.20
N ALA A 211 -6.81 5.04 -16.49
CA ALA A 211 -5.54 5.75 -16.34
C ALA A 211 -4.78 5.87 -17.67
N LEU A 212 -4.81 4.84 -18.51
CA LEU A 212 -4.19 4.86 -19.83
C LEU A 212 -4.86 5.83 -20.80
N ASP A 213 -6.19 5.89 -20.82
CA ASP A 213 -6.91 6.84 -21.67
C ASP A 213 -6.57 8.30 -21.31
N LYS A 214 -6.35 8.57 -20.02
CA LYS A 214 -5.95 9.90 -19.52
C LYS A 214 -4.50 10.23 -19.85
N THR A 215 -3.59 9.28 -19.69
CA THR A 215 -2.15 9.49 -19.86
C THR A 215 -1.68 9.37 -21.31
N ARG A 216 -2.44 8.68 -22.17
CA ARG A 216 -2.13 8.41 -23.57
C ARG A 216 -3.29 8.78 -24.50
N PRO A 217 -3.74 10.04 -24.51
CA PRO A 217 -4.87 10.43 -25.33
C PRO A 217 -4.56 10.23 -26.81
N VAL A 218 -5.53 9.65 -27.55
CA VAL A 218 -5.46 9.57 -29.00
C VAL A 218 -5.44 11.00 -29.56
N LYS A 219 -4.35 11.38 -30.26
CA LYS A 219 -4.26 12.70 -30.90
C LYS A 219 -5.46 12.92 -31.84
N ARG A 220 -6.15 14.06 -31.70
CA ARG A 220 -7.26 14.45 -32.61
C ARG A 220 -6.78 14.35 -34.07
N GLY A 221 -7.55 13.64 -34.90
CA GLY A 221 -7.23 13.37 -36.30
C GLY A 221 -6.38 12.12 -36.58
N HIS A 222 -5.85 11.45 -35.55
CA HIS A 222 -5.15 10.15 -35.68
C HIS A 222 -6.01 8.94 -35.29
N GLY A 223 -7.23 9.14 -34.79
CA GLY A 223 -8.18 8.09 -34.40
C GLY A 223 -8.92 7.42 -35.55
N GLY A 224 -8.33 7.37 -36.74
CA GLY A 224 -8.87 6.62 -37.87
C GLY A 224 -8.61 5.12 -37.70
N ASN A 225 -9.50 4.29 -38.24
CA ASN A 225 -9.25 2.85 -38.31
C ASN A 225 -7.91 2.60 -39.04
N VAL A 226 -6.93 2.01 -38.35
CA VAL A 226 -5.59 1.78 -38.89
C VAL A 226 -5.63 0.95 -40.17
N ALA A 227 -6.57 0.00 -40.27
CA ALA A 227 -6.75 -0.80 -41.48
C ALA A 227 -7.21 0.05 -42.67
N VAL A 228 -8.11 1.01 -42.44
CA VAL A 228 -8.53 1.97 -43.48
C VAL A 228 -7.35 2.84 -43.91
N ARG A 229 -6.55 3.33 -42.96
CA ARG A 229 -5.38 4.16 -43.25
C ARG A 229 -4.30 3.41 -44.04
N ASN A 230 -4.06 2.15 -43.69
CA ASN A 230 -3.06 1.31 -44.36
C ASN A 230 -3.52 0.89 -45.77
N GLY A 231 -4.83 0.94 -46.04
CA GLY A 231 -5.42 0.57 -47.33
C GLY A 231 -5.43 -0.95 -47.56
N VAL A 232 -6.37 -1.43 -48.38
CA VAL A 232 -6.57 -2.88 -48.59
C VAL A 232 -5.31 -3.59 -49.08
N LYS A 233 -4.47 -2.92 -49.87
CA LYS A 233 -3.23 -3.48 -50.43
C LYS A 233 -2.24 -3.95 -49.38
N ALA A 234 -2.22 -3.35 -48.19
CA ALA A 234 -1.34 -3.77 -47.10
C ALA A 234 -1.72 -5.14 -46.51
N TYR A 235 -2.88 -5.69 -46.89
CA TYR A 235 -3.47 -6.90 -46.34
C TYR A 235 -3.75 -7.97 -47.39
N LEU A 236 -3.46 -7.70 -48.67
CA LEU A 236 -3.59 -8.69 -49.74
C LEU A 236 -2.29 -9.50 -49.85
N GLU A 237 -2.43 -10.80 -50.07
CA GLU A 237 -1.28 -11.68 -50.35
C GLU A 237 -0.65 -11.28 -51.70
N GLU A 238 0.68 -11.33 -51.79
CA GLU A 238 1.37 -11.13 -53.06
C GLU A 238 1.06 -12.33 -53.98
N ALA A 239 0.48 -12.03 -55.15
CA ALA A 239 0.18 -13.01 -56.18
C ALA A 239 1.41 -13.35 -57.02
#